data_AF-A0A256XRE1-F1
#
_entry.id   AF-A0A256XRE1-F1
#
_cell.length_a   1.000
_cell.length_b   1.000
_cell.length_c   1.000
_cell.angle_alpha   90.00
_cell.angle_beta   90.00
_cell.angle_gamma   90.00
#
_symmetry.space_group_name_H-M   'P 1'
#
loop_
_entity.id
_entity.type
_entity.pdbx_description
1 polymer ?
#
loop_
_entity_poly.entity_id
_entity_poly.type
_entity_poly.pdbx_seq_one_letter_code
_entity_poly.pdbx_strand_id
1 'polypeptide(L)'
;SHYVKAEEEDIFSTIIELLICTIAPILALLIPFIAVAMFIYNARKFAYEEPKLMIEALGVRKGLTAVEAAYLIMKYEGRKDYSRILTMILFSLLKKGAVTVTSYKPLRLEVVKENAVGLRYYEYEFLRAIRPDGSLDSNILVDVFEALDRGVRAKMRGYCLRDTVNHYKSIVARAWRQVQEAGTPEIQLKELGENLEWLLIDPEFDNKLKTLPEIYVPFDYYYRLYWDWYWTHTPTSVTLRRGEGEATSVNIRELADGVASFFETATNQIATQVESVADKIASIFEKESIQASSKTTRSHRSVTCVCACVSCACVCACVSCACACASGGAG
;
A
#
# COMPACT_ATOMS: atom_id res chain seq x y z
N SER A 1 -8.84 81.84 -68.93
CA SER A 1 -7.64 81.42 -68.17
C SER A 1 -7.90 80.00 -67.69
N HIS A 2 -7.54 79.00 -68.50
CA HIS A 2 -7.67 77.59 -68.12
C HIS A 2 -6.29 77.13 -67.66
N TYR A 3 -6.14 76.99 -66.33
CA TYR A 3 -5.01 76.34 -65.71
C TYR A 3 -5.21 74.83 -65.81
N VAL A 4 -4.29 74.15 -66.50
CA VAL A 4 -4.17 72.69 -66.52
C VAL A 4 -3.61 72.28 -65.15
N LYS A 5 -4.45 71.65 -64.33
CA LYS A 5 -4.10 71.12 -63.01
C LYS A 5 -4.59 69.68 -62.97
N ALA A 6 -3.90 68.77 -63.65
CA ALA A 6 -4.30 67.38 -63.79
C ALA A 6 -3.14 66.46 -64.22
N GLU A 7 -1.97 66.55 -63.55
CA GLU A 7 -0.87 65.62 -63.84
C GLU A 7 -0.13 65.12 -62.59
N GLU A 8 -0.27 65.77 -61.43
CA GLU A 8 0.47 65.38 -60.22
C GLU A 8 -0.29 64.35 -59.33
N GLU A 9 -1.62 64.28 -59.41
CA GLU A 9 -2.42 63.30 -58.63
C GLU A 9 -2.37 61.87 -59.23
N ASP A 10 -2.09 61.72 -60.53
CA ASP A 10 -2.06 60.42 -61.21
C ASP A 10 -0.75 59.64 -60.98
N ILE A 11 0.36 60.33 -60.70
CA ILE A 11 1.66 59.67 -60.47
C ILE A 11 1.69 59.03 -59.06
N PHE A 12 1.14 59.69 -58.06
CA PHE A 12 1.08 59.12 -56.70
C PHE A 12 0.10 57.96 -56.61
N SER A 13 -1.04 58.03 -57.28
CA SER A 13 -2.02 56.92 -57.31
C SER A 13 -1.46 55.68 -58.01
N THR A 14 -0.76 55.84 -59.14
CA THR A 14 -0.12 54.73 -59.86
C THR A 14 1.05 54.11 -59.08
N ILE A 15 1.85 54.91 -58.36
CA ILE A 15 2.92 54.37 -57.49
C ILE A 15 2.32 53.58 -56.31
N ILE A 16 1.23 54.07 -55.71
CA ILE A 16 0.52 53.37 -54.63
C ILE A 16 -0.08 52.05 -55.13
N GLU A 17 -0.69 52.02 -56.32
CA GLU A 17 -1.22 50.79 -56.91
C GLU A 17 -0.11 49.77 -57.23
N LEU A 18 1.06 50.22 -57.71
CA LEU A 18 2.21 49.33 -57.95
C LEU A 18 2.77 48.75 -56.65
N LEU A 19 2.82 49.56 -55.59
CA LEU A 19 3.29 49.16 -54.26
C LEU A 19 2.33 48.15 -53.62
N ILE A 20 1.02 48.36 -53.74
CA ILE A 20 -0.01 47.43 -53.24
C ILE A 20 0.04 46.11 -54.02
N CYS A 21 0.15 46.16 -55.35
CA CYS A 21 0.23 44.96 -56.19
C CYS A 21 1.48 44.10 -55.93
N THR A 22 2.58 44.69 -55.45
CA THR A 22 3.82 43.96 -55.16
C THR A 22 3.89 43.49 -53.70
N ILE A 23 3.47 44.31 -52.74
CA ILE A 23 3.56 43.98 -51.31
C ILE A 23 2.41 43.08 -50.84
N ALA A 24 1.18 43.28 -51.34
CA ALA A 24 0.03 42.48 -50.94
C ALA A 24 0.20 40.96 -51.17
N PRO A 25 0.70 40.46 -52.32
CA PRO A 25 0.89 39.02 -52.52
C PRO A 25 2.01 38.45 -51.63
N ILE A 26 3.05 39.26 -51.35
CA ILE A 26 4.15 38.86 -50.46
C ILE A 26 3.64 38.73 -49.01
N LEU A 27 2.83 39.68 -48.56
CA LEU A 27 2.22 39.64 -47.22
C LEU A 27 1.24 38.47 -47.09
N ALA A 28 0.43 38.22 -48.14
CA ALA A 28 -0.53 37.11 -48.19
C ALA A 28 0.14 35.73 -48.12
N LEU A 29 1.38 35.59 -48.60
CA LEU A 29 2.16 34.35 -48.47
C LEU A 29 2.92 34.24 -47.13
N LEU A 30 3.38 35.36 -46.56
CA LEU A 30 4.13 35.36 -45.30
C LEU A 30 3.26 35.11 -44.06
N ILE A 31 2.06 35.70 -44.02
CA ILE A 31 1.13 35.58 -42.89
C ILE A 31 0.80 34.12 -42.55
N PRO A 32 0.38 33.25 -43.50
CA PRO A 32 0.08 31.85 -43.18
C PRO A 32 1.33 31.08 -42.73
N PHE A 33 2.51 31.40 -43.27
CA PHE A 33 3.75 30.73 -42.88
C PHE A 33 4.14 31.05 -41.43
N ILE A 34 4.02 32.31 -41.02
CA ILE A 34 4.26 32.76 -39.64
C ILE A 34 3.22 32.16 -38.68
N ALA A 35 1.95 32.08 -39.09
CA ALA A 35 0.89 31.47 -38.30
C ALA A 35 1.14 29.97 -38.05
N VAL A 36 1.56 29.23 -39.08
CA VAL A 36 1.93 27.81 -38.96
C VAL A 36 3.16 27.64 -38.08
N ALA A 37 4.17 28.50 -38.22
CA ALA A 37 5.37 28.46 -37.36
C ALA A 37 5.04 28.72 -35.88
N MET A 38 4.19 29.70 -35.57
CA MET A 38 3.71 29.96 -34.22
C MET A 38 2.86 28.82 -33.67
N PHE A 39 2.02 28.20 -34.49
CA PHE A 39 1.22 27.04 -34.10
C PHE A 39 2.10 25.84 -33.73
N ILE A 40 3.12 25.56 -34.55
CA ILE A 40 4.10 24.50 -34.28
C ILE A 40 4.92 24.81 -33.02
N TYR A 41 5.36 26.05 -32.82
CA TYR A 41 6.11 26.45 -31.62
C TYR A 41 5.28 26.28 -30.35
N ASN A 42 4.01 26.68 -30.36
CA ASN A 42 3.11 26.50 -29.22
C ASN A 42 2.74 25.03 -28.99
N ALA A 43 2.56 24.24 -30.07
CA ALA A 43 2.31 22.80 -29.98
C ALA A 43 3.54 22.00 -29.48
N ARG A 44 4.75 22.54 -29.67
CA ARG A 44 6.02 21.96 -29.20
C ARG A 44 6.42 22.40 -27.80
N LYS A 45 5.55 23.08 -27.03
CA LYS A 45 5.78 23.22 -25.58
C LYS A 45 5.80 21.81 -25.00
N PHE A 46 7.01 21.28 -24.82
CA PHE A 46 7.24 19.95 -24.30
C PHE A 46 6.48 19.84 -22.98
N ALA A 47 5.52 18.91 -22.93
CA ALA A 47 4.90 18.53 -21.68
C ALA A 47 6.03 18.15 -20.72
N TYR A 48 6.09 18.81 -19.58
CA TYR A 48 7.13 18.58 -18.61
C TYR A 48 7.09 17.10 -18.23
N GLU A 49 8.11 16.33 -18.62
CA GLU A 49 8.22 14.95 -18.17
C GLU A 49 8.49 14.98 -16.66
N GLU A 50 7.69 14.24 -15.90
CA GLU A 50 7.85 14.17 -14.46
C GLU A 50 9.28 13.71 -14.12
N PRO A 51 10.01 14.44 -13.25
CA PRO A 51 11.38 14.13 -12.93
C PRO A 51 11.43 12.77 -12.21
N LYS A 52 12.12 11.80 -12.82
CA LYS A 52 12.36 10.48 -12.22
C LYS A 52 13.49 10.59 -11.21
N LEU A 53 13.15 10.86 -9.95
CA LEU A 53 14.11 10.88 -8.84
C LEU A 53 14.38 9.44 -8.36
N MET A 54 15.63 9.01 -8.44
CA MET A 54 16.10 7.78 -7.80
C MET A 54 16.77 8.17 -6.49
N ILE A 55 16.22 7.71 -5.37
CA ILE A 55 16.82 7.88 -4.04
C ILE A 55 17.50 6.56 -3.71
N GLU A 56 18.77 6.61 -3.28
CA GLU A 56 19.43 5.42 -2.73
C GLU A 56 18.62 4.90 -1.54
N ALA A 57 17.98 3.75 -1.72
CA ALA A 57 17.22 3.10 -0.68
C ALA A 57 18.13 2.20 0.14
N LEU A 58 17.85 2.05 1.43
CA LEU A 58 18.48 1.09 2.34
C LEU A 58 18.13 -0.38 1.99
N GLY A 59 17.59 -0.64 0.80
CA GLY A 59 17.08 -1.92 0.33
C GLY A 59 15.71 -2.27 0.90
N VAL A 60 15.56 -3.55 1.25
CA VAL A 60 14.31 -4.16 1.73
C VAL A 60 14.15 -3.98 3.24
N ARG A 61 12.98 -3.51 3.68
CA ARG A 61 12.64 -3.47 5.11
C ARG A 61 12.21 -4.85 5.61
N LYS A 62 13.09 -5.53 6.35
CA LYS A 62 12.78 -6.80 7.04
C LYS A 62 12.15 -6.55 8.42
N GLY A 63 11.37 -7.49 8.94
CA GLY A 63 10.83 -7.43 10.30
C GLY A 63 9.55 -6.59 10.49
N LEU A 64 8.76 -6.42 9.44
CA LEU A 64 7.33 -6.10 9.58
C LEU A 64 6.60 -7.33 10.10
N THR A 65 5.54 -7.10 10.88
CA THR A 65 4.61 -8.18 11.26
C THR A 65 3.78 -8.61 10.05
N ALA A 66 3.12 -9.78 10.13
CA ALA A 66 2.24 -10.25 9.05
C ALA A 66 1.12 -9.23 8.75
N VAL A 67 0.53 -8.61 9.78
CA VAL A 67 -0.49 -7.55 9.63
C VAL A 67 0.09 -6.29 8.97
N GLU A 68 1.27 -5.84 9.39
CA GLU A 68 1.94 -4.67 8.80
C GLU A 68 2.30 -4.92 7.33
N ALA A 69 2.76 -6.13 7.01
CA ALA A 69 3.04 -6.55 5.64
C ALA A 69 1.77 -6.63 4.80
N ALA A 70 0.69 -7.20 5.33
CA ALA A 70 -0.62 -7.24 4.68
C ALA A 70 -1.13 -5.83 4.36
N TYR A 71 -1.04 -4.93 5.33
CA TYR A 71 -1.40 -3.52 5.17
C TYR A 71 -0.56 -2.84 4.07
N LEU A 72 0.76 -3.06 4.07
CA LEU A 72 1.66 -2.50 3.06
C LEU A 72 1.34 -3.00 1.65
N ILE A 73 1.08 -4.31 1.50
CA ILE A 73 0.71 -4.94 0.22
C ILE A 73 -0.62 -4.39 -0.27
N MET A 74 -1.63 -4.34 0.61
CA MET A 74 -2.95 -3.77 0.31
C MET A 74 -2.84 -2.33 -0.21
N LYS A 75 -2.06 -1.49 0.49
CA LYS A 75 -1.83 -0.08 0.12
C LYS A 75 -1.10 0.04 -1.22
N TYR A 76 -0.06 -0.77 -1.44
CA TYR A 76 0.71 -0.73 -2.69
C TYR A 76 -0.11 -1.15 -3.92
N GLU A 77 -1.01 -2.12 -3.74
CA GLU A 77 -1.86 -2.64 -4.82
C GLU A 77 -3.16 -1.85 -5.02
N GLY A 78 -3.46 -0.90 -4.13
CA GLY A 78 -4.70 -0.12 -4.19
C GLY A 78 -5.96 -0.96 -3.91
N ARG A 79 -5.83 -2.07 -3.17
CA ARG A 79 -6.96 -2.92 -2.78
C ARG A 79 -7.71 -2.32 -1.59
N LYS A 80 -9.02 -2.61 -1.47
CA LYS A 80 -9.87 -2.16 -0.34
C LYS A 80 -10.16 -3.31 0.64
N ASP A 81 -9.14 -4.09 0.96
CA ASP A 81 -9.27 -5.31 1.79
C ASP A 81 -9.20 -4.99 3.30
N TYR A 82 -9.95 -3.99 3.76
CA TYR A 82 -9.91 -3.52 5.15
C TYR A 82 -10.42 -4.57 6.15
N SER A 83 -11.53 -5.23 5.81
CA SER A 83 -12.11 -6.29 6.63
C SER A 83 -11.11 -7.41 6.88
N ARG A 84 -10.37 -7.85 5.85
CA ARG A 84 -9.32 -8.87 5.97
C ARG A 84 -8.25 -8.48 6.98
N ILE A 85 -7.73 -7.25 6.90
CA ILE A 85 -6.68 -6.76 7.82
C ILE A 85 -7.21 -6.75 9.26
N LEU A 86 -8.43 -6.29 9.48
CA LEU A 86 -9.06 -6.30 10.79
C LEU A 86 -9.28 -7.74 11.31
N THR A 87 -9.68 -8.67 10.45
CA THR A 87 -9.80 -10.09 10.82
C THR A 87 -8.44 -10.68 11.20
N MET A 88 -7.37 -10.32 10.49
CA MET A 88 -6.00 -10.74 10.87
C MET A 88 -5.60 -10.19 12.25
N ILE A 89 -5.95 -8.94 12.57
CA ILE A 89 -5.71 -8.36 13.90
C ILE A 89 -6.52 -9.09 14.97
N LEU A 90 -7.80 -9.35 14.71
CA LEU A 90 -8.67 -10.12 15.59
C LEU A 90 -8.09 -11.51 15.84
N PHE A 91 -7.62 -12.20 14.80
CA PHE A 91 -6.97 -13.49 14.92
C PHE A 91 -5.71 -13.42 15.80
N SER A 92 -4.87 -12.40 15.64
CA SER A 92 -3.70 -12.18 16.50
C SER A 92 -4.09 -11.94 17.97
N LEU A 93 -5.15 -11.17 18.23
CA LEU A 93 -5.69 -10.95 19.58
C LEU A 93 -6.21 -12.24 20.23
N LEU A 94 -6.92 -13.05 19.45
CA LEU A 94 -7.41 -14.37 19.87
C LEU A 94 -6.23 -15.28 20.21
N LYS A 95 -5.24 -15.41 19.32
CA LYS A 95 -4.03 -16.20 19.56
C LYS A 95 -3.26 -15.77 20.83
N LYS A 96 -3.28 -14.48 21.17
CA LYS A 96 -2.66 -13.94 22.40
C LYS A 96 -3.53 -14.07 23.65
N GLY A 97 -4.76 -14.57 23.53
CA GLY A 97 -5.71 -14.68 24.63
C GLY A 97 -6.16 -13.32 25.19
N ALA A 98 -6.08 -12.25 24.40
CA ALA A 98 -6.52 -10.92 24.81
C ALA A 98 -8.05 -10.77 24.70
N VAL A 99 -8.64 -11.46 23.73
CA VAL A 99 -10.07 -11.43 23.39
C VAL A 99 -10.57 -12.87 23.28
N THR A 100 -11.85 -13.09 23.55
CA THR A 100 -12.58 -14.32 23.23
C THR A 100 -13.84 -14.00 22.42
N VAL A 101 -14.32 -14.97 21.64
CA VAL A 101 -15.54 -14.81 20.83
C VAL A 101 -16.74 -15.34 21.63
N THR A 102 -17.66 -14.46 21.99
CA THR A 102 -18.90 -14.83 22.70
C THR A 102 -19.98 -15.32 21.73
N SER A 103 -20.05 -14.74 20.53
CA SER A 103 -20.98 -15.15 19.47
C SER A 103 -20.39 -14.87 18.09
N TYR A 104 -20.70 -15.73 17.11
CA TYR A 104 -20.24 -15.59 15.73
C TYR A 104 -21.24 -14.82 14.84
N LYS A 105 -22.54 -14.86 15.17
CA LYS A 105 -23.62 -14.25 14.37
C LYS A 105 -24.73 -13.70 15.28
N PRO A 106 -24.76 -12.40 15.59
CA PRO A 106 -23.78 -11.38 15.20
C PRO A 106 -22.44 -11.59 15.92
N LEU A 107 -21.33 -11.12 15.32
CA LEU A 107 -20.01 -11.20 15.94
C LEU A 107 -20.00 -10.39 17.25
N ARG A 108 -19.76 -11.08 18.38
CA ARG A 108 -19.60 -10.47 19.70
C ARG A 108 -18.30 -10.93 20.34
N LEU A 109 -17.55 -9.98 20.85
CA LEU A 109 -16.22 -10.17 21.42
C LEU A 109 -16.22 -9.77 22.90
N GLU A 110 -15.45 -10.49 23.70
CA GLU A 110 -15.22 -10.17 25.10
C GLU A 110 -13.73 -9.99 25.35
N VAL A 111 -13.37 -8.87 25.99
CA VAL A 111 -11.97 -8.58 26.35
C VAL A 111 -11.63 -9.34 27.63
N VAL A 112 -10.74 -10.32 27.51
CA VAL A 112 -10.30 -11.14 28.64
C VAL A 112 -9.13 -10.48 29.36
N LYS A 113 -8.18 -9.94 28.59
CA LYS A 113 -6.95 -9.30 29.10
C LYS A 113 -6.61 -8.07 28.27
N GLU A 114 -6.81 -6.89 28.86
CA GLU A 114 -6.47 -5.61 28.22
C GLU A 114 -4.95 -5.45 27.98
N ASN A 115 -4.13 -6.05 28.84
CA ASN A 115 -2.66 -5.99 28.77
C ASN A 115 -2.05 -7.38 28.58
N ALA A 116 -2.52 -8.11 27.55
CA ALA A 116 -1.88 -9.36 27.15
C ALA A 116 -0.41 -9.13 26.73
N VAL A 117 0.44 -10.12 27.01
CA VAL A 117 1.87 -10.02 26.72
C VAL A 117 2.10 -9.96 25.20
N GLY A 118 2.89 -8.99 24.75
CA GLY A 118 3.27 -8.87 23.33
C GLY A 118 2.19 -8.24 22.44
N LEU A 119 1.23 -7.52 23.01
CA LEU A 119 0.29 -6.69 22.24
C LEU A 119 1.04 -5.63 21.42
N ARG A 120 0.62 -5.45 20.18
CA ARG A 120 1.14 -4.47 19.22
C ARG A 120 0.31 -3.20 19.28
N TYR A 121 0.87 -2.09 18.80
CA TYR A 121 0.21 -0.78 18.84
C TYR A 121 -1.18 -0.79 18.17
N TYR A 122 -1.35 -1.47 17.04
CA TYR A 122 -2.64 -1.57 16.34
C TYR A 122 -3.63 -2.52 17.02
N GLU A 123 -3.14 -3.48 17.81
CA GLU A 123 -3.98 -4.38 18.60
C GLU A 123 -4.57 -3.65 19.81
N TYR A 124 -3.82 -2.76 20.44
CA TYR A 124 -4.36 -1.87 21.48
C TYR A 124 -5.48 -0.99 20.95
N GLU A 125 -5.32 -0.40 19.77
CA GLU A 125 -6.39 0.39 19.14
C GLU A 125 -7.61 -0.48 18.80
N PHE A 126 -7.39 -1.72 18.38
CA PHE A 126 -8.50 -2.63 18.09
C PHE A 126 -9.27 -3.01 19.36
N LEU A 127 -8.58 -3.24 20.48
CA LEU A 127 -9.22 -3.50 21.77
C LEU A 127 -10.14 -2.35 22.20
N ARG A 128 -9.72 -1.10 21.95
CA ARG A 128 -10.56 0.09 22.22
C ARG A 128 -11.82 0.15 21.37
N ALA A 129 -11.83 -0.49 20.20
CA ALA A 129 -13.01 -0.56 19.36
C ALA A 129 -14.04 -1.58 19.86
N ILE A 130 -13.69 -2.48 20.79
CA ILE A 130 -14.63 -3.43 21.37
C ILE A 130 -15.46 -2.72 22.44
N ARG A 131 -16.77 -2.64 22.21
CA ARG A 131 -17.73 -2.05 23.14
C ARG A 131 -18.06 -3.01 24.29
N PRO A 132 -18.61 -2.52 25.41
CA PRO A 132 -19.02 -3.38 26.54
C PRO A 132 -20.10 -4.43 26.19
N ASP A 133 -20.89 -4.20 25.14
CA ASP A 133 -21.88 -5.16 24.64
C ASP A 133 -21.29 -6.23 23.70
N GLY A 134 -19.98 -6.15 23.45
CA GLY A 134 -19.19 -6.99 22.58
C GLY A 134 -19.24 -6.63 21.10
N SER A 135 -19.94 -5.55 20.73
CA SER A 135 -19.97 -5.05 19.35
C SER A 135 -18.70 -4.25 19.01
N LEU A 136 -18.41 -4.08 17.73
CA LEU A 136 -17.30 -3.24 17.26
C LEU A 136 -17.78 -1.81 16.98
N ASP A 137 -16.97 -0.83 17.38
CA ASP A 137 -17.18 0.58 17.04
C ASP A 137 -16.47 0.95 15.74
N SER A 138 -17.26 1.11 14.67
CA SER A 138 -16.75 1.46 13.34
C SER A 138 -15.92 2.75 13.31
N ASN A 139 -16.22 3.75 14.15
CA ASN A 139 -15.44 4.98 14.15
C ASN A 139 -14.05 4.76 14.78
N ILE A 140 -13.95 3.96 15.84
CA ILE A 140 -12.67 3.64 16.48
C ILE A 140 -11.84 2.69 15.60
N LEU A 141 -12.48 1.86 14.75
CA LEU A 141 -11.76 1.07 13.74
C LEU A 141 -10.95 1.93 12.76
N VAL A 142 -11.34 3.19 12.55
CA VAL A 142 -10.55 4.14 11.75
C VAL A 142 -9.20 4.43 12.42
N ASP A 143 -9.18 4.56 13.75
CA ASP A 143 -7.96 4.81 14.53
C ASP A 143 -6.96 3.66 14.41
N VAL A 144 -7.45 2.41 14.28
CA VAL A 144 -6.61 1.22 14.02
C VAL A 144 -5.83 1.39 12.72
N PHE A 145 -6.50 1.84 11.64
CA PHE A 145 -5.85 2.07 10.35
C PHE A 145 -4.91 3.28 10.39
N GLU A 146 -5.27 4.34 11.12
CA GLU A 146 -4.40 5.49 11.30
C GLU A 146 -3.10 5.10 12.04
N ALA A 147 -3.22 4.29 13.10
CA ALA A 147 -2.08 3.78 13.83
C ALA A 147 -1.22 2.86 12.95
N LEU A 148 -1.85 1.95 12.19
CA LEU A 148 -1.16 1.07 11.24
C LEU A 148 -0.37 1.85 10.22
N ASP A 149 -0.99 2.82 9.55
CA ASP A 149 -0.32 3.66 8.56
C ASP A 149 0.88 4.36 9.17
N ARG A 150 0.68 5.05 10.30
CA ARG A 150 1.72 5.80 10.99
C ARG A 150 2.91 4.93 11.36
N GLY A 151 2.64 3.74 11.91
CA GLY A 151 3.66 2.78 12.33
C GLY A 151 4.43 2.18 11.14
N VAL A 152 3.73 1.73 10.10
CA VAL A 152 4.34 1.16 8.89
C VAL A 152 5.15 2.23 8.16
N ARG A 153 4.60 3.43 8.01
CA ARG A 153 5.29 4.55 7.36
C ARG A 153 6.57 4.94 8.09
N ALA A 154 6.56 4.99 9.42
CA ALA A 154 7.75 5.24 10.21
C ALA A 154 8.82 4.15 9.98
N LYS A 155 8.40 2.88 9.95
CA LYS A 155 9.28 1.73 9.67
C LYS A 155 9.81 1.67 8.25
N MET A 156 9.08 2.23 7.28
CA MET A 156 9.42 2.23 5.86
C MET A 156 10.29 3.41 5.41
N ARG A 157 10.60 4.37 6.31
CA ARG A 157 11.44 5.53 5.96
C ARG A 157 12.81 5.08 5.46
N GLY A 158 13.18 5.53 4.26
CA GLY A 158 14.46 5.21 3.63
C GLY A 158 14.55 3.82 2.98
N TYR A 159 13.49 3.01 3.03
CA TYR A 159 13.46 1.69 2.39
C TYR A 159 12.70 1.71 1.07
N CYS A 160 13.03 0.78 0.18
CA CYS A 160 12.34 0.63 -1.10
C CYS A 160 10.98 -0.05 -0.88
N LEU A 161 9.90 0.67 -1.18
CA LEU A 161 8.52 0.17 -1.05
C LEU A 161 8.30 -1.08 -1.91
N ARG A 162 8.65 -0.99 -3.21
CA ARG A 162 8.46 -2.08 -4.17
C ARG A 162 9.20 -3.35 -3.76
N ASP A 163 10.48 -3.22 -3.42
CA ASP A 163 11.29 -4.38 -3.05
C ASP A 163 10.82 -4.99 -1.73
N THR A 164 10.36 -4.15 -0.80
CA THR A 164 9.78 -4.62 0.46
C THR A 164 8.47 -5.38 0.25
N VAL A 165 7.58 -4.88 -0.60
CA VAL A 165 6.35 -5.58 -0.99
C VAL A 165 6.67 -6.93 -1.63
N ASN A 166 7.60 -6.96 -2.59
CA ASN A 166 8.04 -8.18 -3.25
C ASN A 166 8.66 -9.19 -2.26
N HIS A 167 9.44 -8.68 -1.29
CA HIS A 167 10.01 -9.51 -0.23
C HIS A 167 8.92 -10.20 0.60
N TYR A 168 7.91 -9.48 1.09
CA TYR A 168 6.84 -10.10 1.89
C TYR A 168 5.97 -11.04 1.05
N LYS A 169 5.68 -10.72 -0.21
CA LYS A 169 5.03 -11.68 -1.13
C LYS A 169 5.83 -12.98 -1.26
N SER A 170 7.16 -12.90 -1.32
CA SER A 170 8.02 -14.09 -1.37
C SER A 170 7.99 -14.90 -0.07
N ILE A 171 7.74 -14.27 1.07
CA ILE A 171 7.54 -14.94 2.37
C ILE A 171 6.21 -15.70 2.35
N VAL A 172 5.13 -15.07 1.90
CA VAL A 172 3.80 -15.73 1.77
C VAL A 172 3.89 -16.93 0.82
N ALA A 173 4.53 -16.78 -0.34
CA ALA A 173 4.73 -17.88 -1.28
C ALA A 173 5.59 -19.02 -0.69
N ARG A 174 6.56 -18.70 0.17
CA ARG A 174 7.39 -19.70 0.86
C ARG A 174 6.60 -20.43 1.94
N ALA A 175 5.78 -19.72 2.72
CA ALA A 175 4.89 -20.30 3.71
C ALA A 175 3.93 -21.33 3.06
N TRP A 176 3.31 -20.97 1.93
CA TRP A 176 2.47 -21.92 1.19
C TRP A 176 3.25 -23.15 0.73
N ARG A 177 4.46 -22.94 0.22
CA ARG A 177 5.31 -24.05 -0.22
C ARG A 177 5.64 -24.99 0.94
N GLN A 178 5.94 -24.47 2.13
CA GLN A 178 6.20 -25.28 3.33
C GLN A 178 4.99 -26.13 3.71
N VAL A 179 3.77 -25.57 3.60
CA VAL A 179 2.53 -26.32 3.85
C VAL A 179 2.29 -27.38 2.76
N GLN A 180 2.49 -27.05 1.48
CA GLN A 180 2.17 -27.93 0.36
C GLN A 180 3.21 -29.05 0.14
N GLU A 181 4.49 -28.78 0.38
CA GLU A 181 5.59 -29.73 0.21
C GLU A 181 5.90 -30.53 1.48
N ALA A 182 5.17 -30.29 2.58
CA ALA A 182 5.33 -31.07 3.80
C ALA A 182 5.04 -32.56 3.52
N GLY A 183 6.08 -33.40 3.67
CA GLY A 183 6.02 -34.81 3.31
C GLY A 183 5.17 -35.68 4.24
N THR A 184 4.73 -35.14 5.39
CA THR A 184 3.81 -35.84 6.31
C THR A 184 2.67 -34.93 6.75
N PRO A 185 1.48 -35.49 7.03
CA PRO A 185 0.31 -34.75 7.48
C PRO A 185 0.56 -33.95 8.78
N GLU A 186 1.30 -34.55 9.71
CA GLU A 186 1.64 -33.95 11.00
C GLU A 186 2.48 -32.68 10.81
N ILE A 187 3.46 -32.76 9.90
CA ILE A 187 4.32 -31.62 9.56
C ILE A 187 3.52 -30.56 8.81
N GLN A 188 2.66 -30.96 7.87
CA GLN A 188 1.80 -30.03 7.14
C GLN A 188 0.93 -29.20 8.09
N LEU A 189 0.33 -29.86 9.07
CA LEU A 189 -0.51 -29.21 10.06
C LEU A 189 0.29 -28.26 10.98
N LYS A 190 1.50 -28.68 11.37
CA LYS A 190 2.43 -27.82 12.13
C LYS A 190 2.80 -26.57 11.32
N GLU A 191 3.21 -26.74 10.07
CA GLU A 191 3.60 -25.63 9.17
C GLU A 191 2.40 -24.71 8.91
N LEU A 192 1.19 -25.25 8.76
CA LEU A 192 -0.04 -24.48 8.64
C LEU A 192 -0.26 -23.59 9.86
N GLY A 193 -0.15 -24.16 11.07
CA GLY A 193 -0.30 -23.42 12.31
C GLY A 193 0.75 -22.33 12.51
N GLU A 194 2.03 -22.67 12.34
CA GLU A 194 3.17 -21.75 12.54
C GLU A 194 3.14 -20.59 11.53
N ASN A 195 2.77 -20.87 10.28
CA ASN A 195 2.76 -19.86 9.21
C ASN A 195 1.40 -19.19 9.01
N LEU A 196 0.36 -19.54 9.78
CA LEU A 196 -1.01 -19.09 9.55
C LEU A 196 -1.16 -17.57 9.37
N GLU A 197 -0.51 -16.78 10.23
CA GLU A 197 -0.54 -15.31 10.13
C GLU A 197 -0.04 -14.78 8.77
N TRP A 198 0.95 -15.44 8.17
CA TRP A 198 1.46 -15.10 6.84
C TRP A 198 0.56 -15.62 5.73
N LEU A 199 -0.05 -16.79 5.90
CA LEU A 199 -0.97 -17.38 4.93
C LEU A 199 -2.24 -16.53 4.78
N LEU A 200 -2.73 -15.93 5.87
CA LEU A 200 -3.91 -15.04 5.86
C LEU A 200 -3.72 -13.75 5.03
N ILE A 201 -2.49 -13.40 4.65
CA ILE A 201 -2.21 -12.29 3.74
C ILE A 201 -2.71 -12.61 2.32
N ASP A 202 -2.69 -13.88 1.94
CA ASP A 202 -3.04 -14.33 0.61
C ASP A 202 -4.55 -14.20 0.37
N PRO A 203 -5.01 -13.46 -0.65
CA PRO A 203 -6.42 -13.38 -0.97
C PRO A 203 -7.06 -14.71 -1.36
N GLU A 204 -6.26 -15.68 -1.82
CA GLU A 204 -6.71 -17.02 -2.22
C GLU A 204 -6.61 -18.04 -1.07
N PHE A 205 -6.42 -17.58 0.17
CA PHE A 205 -6.26 -18.44 1.34
C PHE A 205 -7.32 -19.54 1.42
N ASP A 206 -8.60 -19.18 1.32
CA ASP A 206 -9.72 -20.13 1.42
C ASP A 206 -9.69 -21.18 0.29
N ASN A 207 -9.32 -20.76 -0.92
CA ASN A 207 -9.25 -21.66 -2.07
C ASN A 207 -8.06 -22.62 -1.93
N LYS A 208 -6.89 -22.11 -1.52
CA LYS A 208 -5.68 -22.92 -1.33
C LYS A 208 -5.83 -23.91 -0.19
N LEU A 209 -6.51 -23.54 0.89
CA LEU A 209 -6.84 -24.48 1.97
C LEU A 209 -7.70 -25.65 1.48
N LYS A 210 -8.71 -25.41 0.63
CA LYS A 210 -9.58 -26.46 0.07
C LYS A 210 -8.84 -27.45 -0.83
N THR A 211 -7.69 -27.07 -1.37
CA THR A 211 -6.84 -27.96 -2.19
C THR A 211 -5.98 -28.91 -1.36
N LEU A 212 -5.90 -28.68 -0.04
CA LEU A 212 -5.12 -29.56 0.83
C LEU A 212 -5.79 -30.93 0.94
N PRO A 213 -5.00 -32.02 0.91
CA PRO A 213 -5.53 -33.37 1.03
C PRO A 213 -6.23 -33.57 2.38
N GLU A 214 -7.29 -34.37 2.36
CA GLU A 214 -7.93 -34.84 3.59
C GLU A 214 -7.02 -35.88 4.23
N ILE A 215 -6.51 -35.58 5.42
CA ILE A 215 -5.62 -36.49 6.11
C ILE A 215 -5.94 -36.58 7.59
N TYR A 216 -5.93 -37.81 8.07
CA TYR A 216 -6.14 -38.21 9.45
C TYR A 216 -4.79 -38.29 10.15
N VAL A 217 -4.54 -37.37 11.06
CA VAL A 217 -3.36 -37.42 11.93
C VAL A 217 -3.70 -38.25 13.17
N PRO A 218 -3.11 -39.43 13.40
CA PRO A 218 -3.27 -40.14 14.66
C PRO A 218 -2.67 -39.32 15.80
N PHE A 219 -3.48 -38.90 16.78
CA PHE A 219 -3.00 -38.09 17.90
C PHE A 219 -1.95 -38.82 18.75
N ASP A 220 -0.76 -38.23 18.87
CA ASP A 220 0.24 -38.54 19.90
C ASP A 220 0.12 -37.56 21.09
N TYR A 221 0.51 -37.98 22.29
CA TYR A 221 0.49 -37.19 23.52
C TYR A 221 1.34 -35.91 23.41
N TYR A 222 2.47 -35.96 22.71
CA TYR A 222 3.31 -34.78 22.46
C TYR A 222 2.58 -33.75 21.60
N TYR A 223 1.88 -34.22 20.57
CA TYR A 223 1.09 -33.36 19.69
C TYR A 223 -0.09 -32.73 20.43
N ARG A 224 -0.68 -33.44 21.40
CA ARG A 224 -1.76 -32.90 22.25
C ARG A 224 -1.34 -31.73 23.10
N LEU A 225 -0.18 -31.78 23.76
CA LEU A 225 0.28 -30.68 24.61
C LEU A 225 0.63 -29.44 23.78
N TYR A 226 1.30 -29.65 22.64
CA TYR A 226 1.55 -28.59 21.67
C TYR A 226 0.25 -28.00 21.12
N TRP A 227 -0.72 -28.86 20.81
CA TRP A 227 -2.02 -28.48 20.28
C TRP A 227 -2.83 -27.64 21.26
N ASP A 228 -2.96 -28.10 22.51
CA ASP A 228 -3.64 -27.36 23.57
C ASP A 228 -2.93 -26.02 23.78
N TRP A 229 -1.60 -26.00 23.87
CA TRP A 229 -0.87 -24.75 24.08
C TRP A 229 -1.00 -23.76 22.91
N TYR A 230 -1.01 -24.23 21.66
CA TYR A 230 -1.01 -23.36 20.47
C TYR A 230 -2.42 -22.93 20.04
N TRP A 231 -3.42 -23.82 20.17
CA TRP A 231 -4.78 -23.61 19.65
C TRP A 231 -5.84 -23.32 20.73
N THR A 232 -5.49 -23.32 22.03
CA THR A 232 -6.43 -23.05 23.14
C THR A 232 -7.21 -21.74 23.02
N HIS A 233 -6.64 -20.75 22.33
CA HIS A 233 -7.25 -19.42 22.19
C HIS A 233 -7.65 -19.08 20.75
N THR A 234 -7.39 -19.97 19.79
CA THR A 234 -7.86 -19.81 18.41
C THR A 234 -9.24 -20.44 18.24
N PRO A 235 -10.18 -19.79 17.55
CA PRO A 235 -11.51 -20.32 17.28
C PRO A 235 -11.40 -21.45 16.23
N THR A 236 -11.12 -22.64 16.71
CA THR A 236 -11.04 -23.86 15.92
C THR A 236 -12.25 -24.74 16.26
N SER A 237 -12.97 -25.22 15.23
CA SER A 237 -14.13 -26.12 15.37
C SER A 237 -13.75 -27.53 15.84
N VAL A 238 -12.46 -27.87 15.85
CA VAL A 238 -11.95 -29.17 16.26
C VAL A 238 -11.97 -29.27 17.79
N THR A 239 -13.12 -29.69 18.32
CA THR A 239 -13.17 -30.30 19.65
C THR A 239 -12.54 -31.69 19.54
N LEU A 240 -11.48 -31.96 20.30
CA LEU A 240 -10.93 -33.31 20.41
C LEU A 240 -12.00 -34.19 21.06
N ARG A 241 -12.79 -34.90 20.26
CA ARG A 241 -13.85 -35.77 20.77
C ARG A 241 -13.19 -36.91 21.53
N ARG A 242 -13.41 -36.94 22.85
CA ARG A 242 -12.98 -38.04 23.73
C ARG A 242 -13.80 -39.29 23.39
N GLY A 243 -13.36 -40.04 22.40
CA GLY A 243 -13.78 -41.42 22.18
C GLY A 243 -12.99 -42.32 23.12
N GLU A 244 -13.69 -43.10 23.93
CA GLU A 244 -13.11 -44.14 24.76
C GLU A 244 -12.51 -45.23 23.84
N GLY A 245 -11.18 -45.23 23.66
CA GLY A 245 -10.44 -46.36 23.08
C GLY A 245 -9.98 -46.27 21.62
N GLU A 246 -10.25 -45.19 20.89
CA GLU A 246 -9.87 -45.07 19.47
C GLU A 246 -8.97 -43.84 19.25
N ALA A 247 -7.86 -43.99 18.51
CA ALA A 247 -6.89 -42.92 18.27
C ALA A 247 -7.61 -41.68 17.73
N THR A 248 -7.49 -40.56 18.46
CA THR A 248 -8.20 -39.31 18.15
C THR A 248 -7.62 -38.74 16.86
N SER A 249 -8.20 -39.04 15.70
CA SER A 249 -7.70 -38.46 14.45
C SER A 249 -8.23 -37.05 14.29
N VAL A 250 -7.34 -36.08 14.04
CA VAL A 250 -7.73 -34.74 13.60
C VAL A 250 -7.65 -34.71 12.08
N ASN A 251 -8.76 -34.33 11.46
CA ASN A 251 -8.82 -34.08 10.03
C ASN A 251 -8.29 -32.66 9.76
N ILE A 252 -7.15 -32.58 9.08
CA ILE A 252 -6.51 -31.29 8.74
C ILE A 252 -7.45 -30.41 7.92
N ARG A 253 -8.29 -31.02 7.08
CA ARG A 253 -9.28 -30.31 6.27
C ARG A 253 -10.41 -29.76 7.12
N GLU A 254 -10.94 -30.51 8.07
CA GLU A 254 -11.97 -29.99 8.99
C GLU A 254 -11.44 -28.84 9.85
N LEU A 255 -10.18 -28.90 10.26
CA LEU A 255 -9.51 -27.77 10.91
C LEU A 255 -9.40 -26.58 9.97
N ALA A 256 -8.87 -26.80 8.77
CA ALA A 256 -8.69 -25.75 7.78
C ALA A 256 -10.04 -25.10 7.42
N ASP A 257 -11.09 -25.91 7.27
CA ASP A 257 -12.47 -25.47 7.04
C ASP A 257 -13.03 -24.72 8.26
N GLY A 258 -12.68 -25.12 9.48
CA GLY A 258 -13.00 -24.38 10.72
C GLY A 258 -12.37 -23.00 10.76
N VAL A 259 -11.06 -22.91 10.50
CA VAL A 259 -10.31 -21.64 10.46
C VAL A 259 -10.79 -20.77 9.30
N ALA A 260 -10.97 -21.34 8.11
CA ALA A 260 -11.49 -20.64 6.94
C ALA A 260 -12.91 -20.14 7.17
N SER A 261 -13.81 -20.98 7.71
CA SER A 261 -15.19 -20.57 7.99
C SER A 261 -15.28 -19.51 9.09
N PHE A 262 -14.42 -19.58 10.12
CA PHE A 262 -14.27 -18.51 11.09
C PHE A 262 -13.80 -17.23 10.39
N PHE A 263 -12.75 -17.31 9.59
CA PHE A 263 -12.17 -16.17 8.91
C PHE A 263 -13.15 -15.51 7.94
N GLU A 264 -13.87 -16.31 7.16
CA GLU A 264 -14.91 -15.89 6.22
C GLU A 264 -16.08 -15.25 6.99
N THR A 265 -16.56 -15.89 8.06
CA THR A 265 -17.65 -15.36 8.90
C THR A 265 -17.24 -14.05 9.56
N ALA A 266 -16.07 -13.99 10.19
CA ALA A 266 -15.56 -12.80 10.86
C ALA A 266 -15.31 -11.67 9.86
N THR A 267 -14.72 -11.96 8.69
CA THR A 267 -14.49 -10.98 7.63
C THR A 267 -15.80 -10.42 7.10
N ASN A 268 -16.82 -11.26 6.89
CA ASN A 268 -18.14 -10.81 6.45
C ASN A 268 -18.84 -9.96 7.53
N GLN A 269 -18.75 -10.35 8.81
CA GLN A 269 -19.32 -9.57 9.92
C GLN A 269 -18.58 -8.24 10.16
N ILE A 270 -17.26 -8.21 9.96
CA ILE A 270 -16.47 -6.98 10.05
C ILE A 270 -16.72 -6.10 8.83
N ALA A 271 -16.88 -6.68 7.64
CA ALA A 271 -17.15 -5.93 6.41
C ALA A 271 -18.41 -5.06 6.56
N THR A 272 -19.51 -5.61 7.10
CA THR A 272 -20.74 -4.84 7.33
C THR A 272 -20.53 -3.65 8.27
N GLN A 273 -19.64 -3.76 9.26
CA GLN A 273 -19.28 -2.66 10.16
C GLN A 273 -18.39 -1.62 9.46
N VAL A 274 -17.46 -2.08 8.63
CA VAL A 274 -16.46 -1.24 7.94
C VAL A 274 -17.04 -0.51 6.74
N GLU A 275 -18.09 -1.01 6.09
CA GLU A 275 -18.80 -0.32 5.00
C GLU A 275 -19.14 1.14 5.36
N SER A 276 -19.56 1.37 6.60
CA SER A 276 -19.90 2.71 7.10
C SER A 276 -18.73 3.68 7.24
N VAL A 277 -17.49 3.17 7.26
CA VAL A 277 -16.25 3.95 7.49
C VAL A 277 -15.18 3.74 6.43
N ALA A 278 -15.44 2.94 5.40
CA ALA A 278 -14.51 2.63 4.32
C ALA A 278 -14.04 3.89 3.58
N ASP A 279 -14.94 4.86 3.37
CA ASP A 279 -14.60 6.14 2.74
C ASP A 279 -13.70 7.01 3.62
N LYS A 280 -13.92 6.99 4.94
CA LYS A 280 -13.02 7.68 5.89
C LYS A 280 -11.63 7.07 5.85
N ILE A 281 -11.54 5.74 5.87
CA ILE A 281 -10.27 5.00 5.77
C ILE A 281 -9.59 5.31 4.43
N ALA A 282 -10.32 5.31 3.32
CA ALA A 282 -9.79 5.67 2.00
C ALA A 282 -9.30 7.13 1.96
N SER A 283 -10.04 8.06 2.58
CA SER A 283 -9.66 9.48 2.62
C SER A 283 -8.37 9.74 3.40
N ILE A 284 -8.08 8.91 4.43
CA ILE A 284 -6.79 8.95 5.12
C ILE A 284 -5.66 8.71 4.12
N PHE A 285 -5.84 7.76 3.20
CA PHE A 285 -4.82 7.43 2.20
C PHE A 285 -4.70 8.47 1.08
N GLU A 286 -5.81 9.01 0.61
CA GLU A 286 -5.83 9.99 -0.48
C GLU A 286 -5.30 11.36 -0.03
N LYS A 287 -5.74 11.86 1.13
CA LYS A 287 -5.24 13.11 1.71
C LYS A 287 -3.73 13.06 1.92
N GLU A 288 -3.19 11.87 2.19
CA GLU A 288 -1.77 11.66 2.40
C GLU A 288 -0.93 11.57 1.12
N SER A 289 -1.45 10.99 0.02
CA SER A 289 -0.75 11.02 -1.27
C SER A 289 -0.57 12.46 -1.76
N ILE A 290 -1.60 13.28 -1.55
CA ILE A 290 -1.60 14.71 -1.84
C ILE A 290 -0.65 15.47 -0.90
N GLN A 291 -0.57 15.12 0.39
CA GLN A 291 0.40 15.72 1.31
C GLN A 291 1.86 15.33 1.04
N ALA A 292 2.10 14.11 0.56
CA ALA A 292 3.44 13.69 0.11
C ALA A 292 3.87 14.45 -1.16
N SER A 293 2.94 14.66 -2.10
CA SER A 293 3.16 15.43 -3.34
C SER A 293 3.21 16.95 -3.11
N SER A 294 2.48 17.49 -2.14
CA SER A 294 2.55 18.92 -1.78
C SER A 294 3.71 19.28 -0.86
N LYS A 295 4.34 18.30 -0.18
CA LYS A 295 5.64 18.52 0.48
C LYS A 295 6.78 18.70 -0.52
N THR A 296 6.62 18.30 -1.78
CA THR A 296 7.47 18.75 -2.89
C THR A 296 7.10 20.13 -3.44
N THR A 297 6.02 20.75 -2.94
CA THR A 297 5.56 22.10 -3.32
C THR A 297 5.55 23.07 -2.15
N ARG A 298 6.40 22.87 -1.13
CA ARG A 298 6.73 23.97 -0.22
C ARG A 298 7.60 24.97 -0.98
N SER A 299 6.92 25.95 -1.56
CA SER A 299 7.29 27.36 -1.61
C SER A 299 8.81 27.59 -1.52
N HIS A 300 9.39 27.90 -2.68
CA HIS A 300 10.64 28.65 -2.77
C HIS A 300 10.56 29.90 -1.88
N ARG A 301 10.99 29.78 -0.64
CA ARG A 301 11.58 30.87 0.13
C ARG A 301 13.01 30.46 0.41
N SER A 302 13.86 30.78 -0.56
CA SER A 302 15.29 31.08 -0.37
C SER A 302 15.97 30.27 0.75
N VAL A 303 16.11 28.95 0.56
CA VAL A 303 17.22 28.25 1.19
C VAL A 303 18.38 28.38 0.22
N THR A 304 19.11 29.47 0.36
CA THR A 304 20.45 29.59 -0.21
C THR A 304 21.33 28.58 0.52
N CYS A 305 21.47 27.37 -0.06
CA CYS A 305 22.64 26.55 0.22
C CYS A 305 23.85 27.30 -0.36
N VAL A 306 24.51 28.10 0.47
CA VAL A 306 25.79 28.71 0.13
C VAL A 306 26.83 27.59 0.20
N CYS A 307 26.99 26.87 -0.91
CA CYS A 307 28.25 26.19 -1.19
C CYS A 307 29.24 27.25 -1.63
N ALA A 308 30.44 27.26 -1.05
CA ALA A 308 31.54 28.15 -1.45
C ALA A 308 32.13 27.84 -2.84
N CYS A 309 31.38 27.11 -3.69
CA CYS A 309 31.75 26.76 -5.04
C CYS A 309 30.91 27.63 -5.98
N VAL A 310 31.46 28.76 -6.40
CA VAL A 310 30.83 29.82 -7.23
C VAL A 310 30.33 29.35 -8.61
N SER A 311 30.35 28.06 -8.96
CA SER A 311 29.97 27.61 -10.32
C SER A 311 29.36 26.21 -10.46
N CYS A 312 28.89 25.55 -9.40
CA CYS A 312 28.22 24.25 -9.55
C CYS A 312 26.69 24.40 -9.63
N ALA A 313 26.13 24.21 -10.82
CA ALA A 313 24.70 23.97 -11.04
C ALA A 313 24.30 22.55 -10.58
N CYS A 314 24.48 22.24 -9.29
CA CYS A 314 24.10 20.95 -8.71
C CYS A 314 22.95 21.13 -7.72
N VAL A 315 21.83 20.46 -7.98
CA VAL A 315 20.76 20.23 -7.00
C VAL A 315 21.28 19.22 -5.99
N CYS A 316 21.74 19.70 -4.83
CA CYS A 316 22.18 18.81 -3.76
C CYS A 316 20.95 18.27 -3.00
N ALA A 317 20.70 16.97 -3.12
CA ALA A 317 19.88 16.26 -2.16
C ALA A 317 20.74 16.05 -0.90
N CYS A 318 20.40 16.72 0.20
CA CYS A 318 21.15 16.69 1.46
C CYS A 318 20.96 15.37 2.22
N VAL A 319 21.36 14.25 1.62
CA VAL A 319 21.68 13.02 2.35
C VAL A 319 22.96 12.49 1.71
N SER A 320 24.10 12.81 2.34
CA SER A 320 25.47 12.36 1.99
C SER A 320 26.20 13.16 0.89
N CYS A 321 26.76 14.31 1.24
CA CYS A 321 27.87 14.89 0.45
C CYS A 321 29.15 14.08 0.72
N ALA A 322 29.49 13.16 -0.19
CA ALA A 322 30.85 12.68 -0.33
C ALA A 322 31.53 13.51 -1.43
N CYS A 323 32.08 14.67 -1.06
CA CYS A 323 32.98 15.40 -1.96
C CYS A 323 34.34 14.69 -1.95
N ALA A 324 34.62 13.93 -3.01
CA ALA A 324 35.98 13.56 -3.36
C ALA A 324 36.63 14.77 -4.06
N CYS A 325 37.37 15.59 -3.31
CA CYS A 325 38.19 16.64 -3.90
C CYS A 325 39.41 16.01 -4.59
N ALA A 326 39.30 15.84 -5.90
CA ALA A 326 40.45 15.80 -6.79
C ALA A 326 40.78 17.25 -7.18
N SER A 327 41.79 17.85 -6.56
CA SER A 327 42.43 19.04 -7.10
C SER A 327 43.93 18.99 -6.79
N GLY A 328 44.70 18.57 -7.78
CA GLY A 328 46.09 18.94 -7.88
C GLY A 328 46.25 20.38 -8.38
N GLY A 329 47.33 21.02 -7.95
CA GLY A 329 48.12 21.90 -8.82
C GLY A 329 47.82 23.41 -8.81
N ALA A 330 48.83 24.13 -8.30
CA ALA A 330 49.33 25.45 -8.73
C ALA A 330 48.55 26.71 -8.32
N GLY A 331 49.28 27.62 -7.67
CA GLY A 331 48.88 28.98 -7.35
C GLY A 331 49.34 29.38 -5.96
#